data_AF-A0A556VBU9-F1
#
_entry.id   AF-A0A556VBU9-F1
#
_cell.length_a   1.000
_cell.length_b   1.000
_cell.length_c   1.000
_cell.angle_alpha   90.00
_cell.angle_beta   90.00
_cell.angle_gamma   90.00
#
_symmetry.space_group_name_H-M   'P 1'
#
loop_
_entity.id
_entity.type
_entity.pdbx_description
1 polymer ?
#
loop_
_entity_poly.entity_id
_entity_poly.type
_entity_poly.pdbx_seq_one_letter_code
_entity_poly.pdbx_strand_id
1 'polypeptide(L)'
;MELLVMAYALKTSCAKNIIGVIPYFPYSKQCKMRKRGSIDDIIDDVEDFVAAAEILKERGAYKIYVMATHGLLSAEAPRLIEESLIDEVVVTNTVPHEVQKLQCPKIKTVDVSMILAEAIRRIHNGESMAYLFRNITMDD
;
A
#
# COMPACT_ATOMS: atom_id res chain seq x y z
N MET A 1 -10.72 6.54 -2.03
CA MET A 1 -10.20 6.83 -0.67
C MET A 1 -8.70 6.59 -0.62
N GLU A 2 -8.22 5.65 -1.44
CA GLU A 2 -6.83 5.27 -1.65
C GLU A 2 -5.94 6.42 -2.09
N LEU A 3 -6.41 7.29 -2.99
CA LEU A 3 -5.64 8.45 -3.47
C LEU A 3 -5.21 9.41 -2.35
N LEU A 4 -6.02 9.54 -1.30
CA LEU A 4 -5.71 10.36 -0.12
C LEU A 4 -4.74 9.64 0.82
N VAL A 5 -4.86 8.32 0.99
CA VAL A 5 -3.93 7.49 1.78
C VAL A 5 -2.56 7.45 1.12
N MET A 6 -2.50 7.32 -0.21
CA MET A 6 -1.25 7.35 -0.98
C MET A 6 -0.62 8.74 -0.97
N ALA A 7 -1.40 9.81 -1.15
CA ALA A 7 -0.91 11.18 -1.03
C ALA A 7 -0.41 11.51 0.39
N TYR A 8 -1.04 10.92 1.41
CA TYR A 8 -0.64 11.05 2.81
C TYR A 8 0.66 10.31 3.10
N ALA A 9 0.78 9.04 2.68
CA ALA A 9 2.02 8.25 2.79
C ALA A 9 3.19 8.88 2.00
N LEU A 10 2.89 9.53 0.87
CA LEU A 10 3.86 10.32 0.10
C LEU A 10 4.32 11.60 0.80
N LYS A 11 3.42 12.24 1.57
CA LYS A 11 3.73 13.45 2.32
C LYS A 11 4.51 13.15 3.61
N THR A 12 4.30 11.98 4.22
CA THR A 12 5.05 11.48 5.38
C THR A 12 6.38 10.84 5.00
N SER A 13 6.52 10.31 3.78
CA SER A 13 7.81 9.85 3.26
C SER A 13 8.69 11.02 2.86
N CYS A 14 9.63 11.36 3.72
CA CYS A 14 10.71 12.30 3.46
C CYS A 14 11.57 11.82 2.26
N ALA A 15 11.51 12.47 1.09
CA ALA A 15 12.65 12.43 0.17
C ALA A 15 12.75 13.62 -0.81
N LYS A 16 13.99 14.08 -0.99
CA LYS A 16 14.42 15.14 -1.91
C LYS A 16 14.78 14.62 -3.32
N ASN A 17 14.61 13.31 -3.59
CA ASN A 17 15.00 12.63 -4.84
C ASN A 17 13.85 11.75 -5.36
N ILE A 18 13.86 11.44 -6.67
CA ILE A 18 12.78 10.73 -7.38
C ILE A 18 12.40 9.42 -6.66
N ILE A 19 11.21 9.43 -6.04
CA ILE A 19 10.56 8.29 -5.40
C ILE A 19 9.64 7.64 -6.43
N GLY A 20 9.94 6.41 -6.83
CA GLY A 20 9.00 5.59 -7.58
C GLY A 20 7.96 5.04 -6.61
N VAL A 21 6.77 5.65 -6.54
CA VAL A 21 5.61 4.98 -5.95
C VAL A 21 5.00 4.14 -7.05
N ILE A 22 4.82 2.85 -6.79
CA ILE A 22 4.09 1.96 -7.66
C ILE A 22 2.66 1.87 -7.12
N PRO A 23 1.73 2.78 -7.46
CA PRO A 23 0.32 2.44 -7.38
C PRO A 23 0.09 1.32 -8.38
N TYR A 24 -0.46 0.20 -7.95
CA TYR A 24 -0.94 -0.79 -8.90
C TYR A 24 -2.16 -0.22 -9.63
N PHE A 25 -1.90 0.45 -10.75
CA PHE A 25 -2.88 0.70 -11.78
C PHE A 25 -2.70 -0.42 -12.80
N PRO A 26 -3.66 -1.35 -12.96
CA PRO A 26 -3.58 -2.39 -13.97
C PRO A 26 -3.72 -1.74 -15.36
N TYR A 27 -2.62 -1.20 -15.88
CA TYR A 27 -2.57 -0.53 -17.18
C TYR A 27 -1.84 -1.38 -18.21
N SER A 28 -2.18 -2.67 -18.31
CA SER A 28 -1.63 -3.52 -19.38
C SER A 28 -2.40 -4.81 -19.71
N LYS A 29 -3.53 -5.14 -19.05
CA LYS A 29 -4.42 -6.23 -19.51
C LYS A 29 -5.91 -5.90 -19.45
N GLN A 30 -6.29 -4.71 -19.91
CA GLN A 30 -7.68 -4.44 -20.25
C GLN A 30 -8.05 -5.07 -21.61
N CYS A 31 -7.95 -6.41 -21.70
CA CYS A 31 -8.41 -7.16 -22.87
C CYS A 31 -9.59 -8.05 -22.49
N LYS A 32 -10.79 -7.55 -22.83
CA LYS A 32 -12.06 -8.26 -23.00
C LYS A 32 -12.42 -9.29 -21.91
N MET A 33 -13.15 -8.83 -20.89
CA MET A 33 -14.46 -9.37 -20.48
C MET A 33 -15.02 -8.50 -19.34
N ARG A 34 -16.34 -8.35 -19.31
CA ARG A 34 -17.09 -7.41 -18.47
C ARG A 34 -16.92 -7.70 -16.97
N LYS A 35 -16.05 -6.97 -16.28
CA LYS A 35 -16.20 -6.62 -14.86
C LYS A 35 -15.69 -5.19 -14.64
N ARG A 36 -16.54 -4.37 -14.02
CA ARG A 36 -16.27 -2.97 -13.70
C ARG A 36 -15.18 -2.91 -12.62
N GLY A 37 -14.13 -2.13 -12.90
CA GLY A 37 -13.18 -1.54 -11.95
C GLY A 37 -12.65 -2.44 -10.83
N SER A 38 -11.46 -3.00 -11.03
CA SER A 38 -10.59 -3.35 -9.90
C SER A 38 -9.48 -2.31 -9.89
N ILE A 39 -9.63 -1.30 -9.03
CA ILE A 39 -8.50 -0.56 -8.46
C ILE A 39 -8.00 -1.54 -7.41
N ASP A 40 -6.93 -2.31 -7.66
CA ASP A 40 -6.50 -3.30 -6.67
C ASP A 40 -5.86 -2.56 -5.48
N ASP A 41 -6.64 -2.55 -4.42
CA ASP A 41 -6.35 -2.19 -3.05
C ASP A 41 -5.55 -3.29 -2.34
N ILE A 42 -5.27 -4.42 -3.00
CA ILE A 42 -4.67 -5.63 -2.45
C ILE A 42 -3.32 -5.92 -3.14
N ILE A 43 -2.33 -6.32 -2.34
CA ILE A 43 -1.10 -6.97 -2.84
C ILE A 43 -1.16 -8.46 -2.49
N ASP A 44 -1.13 -9.31 -3.52
CA ASP A 44 -1.11 -10.76 -3.41
C ASP A 44 0.04 -11.33 -4.23
N ASP A 45 -0.08 -11.26 -5.56
CA ASP A 45 1.00 -11.55 -6.50
C ASP A 45 1.94 -10.35 -6.63
N VAL A 46 3.25 -10.60 -6.54
CA VAL A 46 4.29 -9.53 -6.48
C VAL A 46 5.16 -9.44 -7.72
N GLU A 47 5.05 -10.39 -8.66
CA GLU A 47 5.91 -10.48 -9.85
C GLU A 47 5.87 -9.20 -10.70
N ASP A 48 4.67 -8.65 -10.94
CA ASP A 48 4.48 -7.41 -11.68
C ASP A 48 5.13 -6.21 -10.96
N PHE A 49 5.10 -6.18 -9.63
CA PHE A 49 5.72 -5.13 -8.83
C PHE A 49 7.25 -5.20 -8.88
N VAL A 50 7.81 -6.42 -8.88
CA VAL A 50 9.25 -6.64 -9.03
C VAL A 50 9.72 -6.18 -10.42
N ALA A 51 9.02 -6.58 -11.48
CA ALA A 51 9.34 -6.15 -12.84
C ALA A 51 9.24 -4.62 -13.01
N ALA A 52 8.21 -4.00 -12.43
CA ALA A 52 8.08 -2.55 -12.42
C ALA A 52 9.22 -1.87 -11.64
N ALA A 53 9.65 -2.46 -10.52
CA ALA A 53 10.76 -1.95 -9.74
C ALA A 53 12.08 -1.98 -10.51
N GLU A 54 12.35 -3.05 -11.27
CA GLU A 54 13.52 -3.14 -12.16
C GLU A 54 13.54 -2.01 -13.19
N ILE A 55 12.44 -1.82 -13.92
CA ILE A 55 12.33 -0.76 -14.93
C ILE A 55 12.52 0.63 -14.31
N LEU A 56 11.95 0.87 -13.12
CA LEU A 56 12.13 2.13 -12.42
C LEU A 56 13.58 2.35 -11.99
N LYS A 57 14.26 1.30 -11.52
CA LYS A 57 15.67 1.38 -11.15
C LYS A 57 16.56 1.64 -12.36
N GLU A 58 16.32 0.98 -13.48
CA GLU A 58 17.02 1.22 -14.76
C GLU A 58 16.85 2.66 -15.24
N ARG A 59 15.68 3.26 -15.00
CA ARG A 59 15.40 4.67 -15.31
C ARG A 59 15.93 5.67 -14.28
N GLY A 60 16.69 5.20 -13.27
CA GLY A 60 17.36 6.04 -12.29
C GLY A 60 16.56 6.35 -11.03
N ALA A 61 15.52 5.56 -10.70
CA ALA A 61 14.82 5.72 -9.43
C ALA A 61 15.78 5.47 -8.25
N TYR A 62 15.84 6.42 -7.32
CA TYR A 62 16.72 6.31 -6.15
C TYR A 62 16.17 5.31 -5.14
N LYS A 63 14.87 5.42 -4.83
CA LYS A 63 14.13 4.51 -3.96
C LYS A 63 12.78 4.14 -4.56
N ILE A 64 12.33 2.92 -4.24
CA ILE A 64 11.10 2.33 -4.75
C ILE A 64 10.25 1.87 -3.57
N TYR A 65 9.07 2.45 -3.46
CA TYR A 65 8.09 2.14 -2.43
C TYR A 65 6.84 1.54 -3.08
N VAL A 66 6.39 0.42 -2.55
CA VAL A 66 5.10 -0.18 -2.91
C VAL A 66 4.12 0.08 -1.78
N MET A 67 2.92 0.52 -2.12
CA MET A 67 1.87 0.81 -1.14
C MET A 67 0.59 0.09 -1.55
N ALA A 68 -0.01 -0.65 -0.63
CA ALA A 68 -1.31 -1.30 -0.82
C ALA A 68 -2.14 -1.21 0.45
N THR A 69 -3.47 -1.24 0.32
CA THR A 69 -4.34 -1.22 1.50
C THR A 69 -4.29 -2.59 2.18
N HIS A 70 -4.48 -3.68 1.44
CA HIS A 70 -4.56 -5.03 1.96
C HIS A 70 -3.32 -5.83 1.57
N GLY A 71 -2.54 -6.28 2.54
CA GLY A 71 -1.41 -7.19 2.31
C GLY A 71 -1.80 -8.63 2.48
N LEU A 72 -2.24 -9.31 1.40
CA LEU A 72 -2.50 -10.75 1.44
C LEU A 72 -1.19 -11.52 1.36
N LEU A 73 -0.31 -11.11 0.45
CA LEU A 73 1.08 -11.57 0.34
C LEU A 73 1.19 -13.10 0.37
N SER A 74 0.41 -13.78 -0.48
CA SER A 74 0.34 -15.25 -0.48
C SER A 74 1.64 -15.90 -0.97
N ALA A 75 1.78 -17.18 -0.65
CA ALA A 75 2.81 -18.06 -1.19
C ALA A 75 4.24 -17.50 -0.99
N GLU A 76 4.96 -17.25 -2.09
CA GLU A 76 6.36 -16.83 -2.09
C GLU A 76 6.54 -15.30 -2.14
N ALA A 77 5.45 -14.54 -2.05
CA ALA A 77 5.47 -13.08 -2.17
C ALA A 77 6.48 -12.39 -1.23
N PRO A 78 6.58 -12.74 0.07
CA PRO A 78 7.56 -12.10 0.95
C PRO A 78 9.01 -12.36 0.51
N ARG A 79 9.30 -13.57 0.02
CA ARG A 79 10.64 -13.92 -0.49
C ARG A 79 10.98 -13.11 -1.73
N LEU A 80 10.07 -13.03 -2.68
CA LEU A 80 10.27 -12.28 -3.93
C LEU A 80 10.46 -10.78 -3.65
N ILE A 81 9.72 -10.20 -2.69
CA ILE A 81 9.92 -8.81 -2.26
C ILE A 81 11.32 -8.62 -1.67
N GLU A 82 11.77 -9.54 -0.81
CA GLU A 82 13.08 -9.46 -0.19
C GLU A 82 14.22 -9.50 -1.22
N GLU A 83 14.12 -10.39 -2.20
CA GLU A 83 15.11 -10.54 -3.28
C GLU A 83 15.05 -9.40 -4.32
N SER A 84 13.95 -8.65 -4.38
CA SER A 84 13.74 -7.58 -5.36
C SER A 84 14.47 -6.26 -5.04
N LEU A 85 14.44 -5.35 -6.02
CA LEU A 85 14.93 -3.97 -5.91
C LEU A 85 13.96 -3.01 -5.19
N ILE A 86 12.85 -3.52 -4.66
CA ILE A 86 11.93 -2.74 -3.82
C ILE A 86 12.62 -2.45 -2.49
N ASP A 87 12.56 -1.18 -2.04
CA ASP A 87 13.13 -0.78 -0.76
C ASP A 87 12.17 -1.10 0.38
N GLU A 88 10.89 -0.73 0.24
CA GLU A 88 9.88 -0.91 1.28
C GLU A 88 8.50 -1.18 0.68
N VAL A 89 7.76 -2.10 1.31
CA VAL A 89 6.35 -2.41 1.00
C VAL A 89 5.50 -2.00 2.17
N VAL A 90 4.66 -0.99 1.99
CA VAL A 90 3.78 -0.44 3.03
C VAL A 90 2.37 -0.97 2.84
N VAL A 91 1.88 -1.75 3.82
CA VAL A 91 0.54 -2.33 3.84
C VAL A 91 -0.19 -1.98 5.12
N THR A 92 -1.52 -2.04 5.16
CA THR A 92 -2.26 -1.87 6.42
C THR A 92 -2.49 -3.19 7.14
N ASN A 93 -2.78 -3.15 8.44
CA ASN A 93 -3.15 -4.33 9.23
C ASN A 93 -4.61 -4.82 9.00
N THR A 94 -5.23 -4.47 7.88
CA THR A 94 -6.57 -4.97 7.50
C THR A 94 -6.60 -6.49 7.28
N VAL A 95 -5.47 -7.08 6.86
CA VAL A 95 -5.25 -8.53 6.75
C VAL A 95 -4.08 -8.90 7.65
N PRO A 96 -4.18 -9.95 8.49
CA PRO A 96 -3.06 -10.37 9.33
C PRO A 96 -1.92 -10.97 8.49
N HIS A 97 -0.71 -10.41 8.61
CA HIS A 97 0.46 -10.80 7.82
C HIS A 97 1.77 -10.85 8.63
N GLU A 98 1.69 -11.19 9.93
CA GLU A 98 2.87 -11.23 10.82
C GLU A 98 3.91 -12.27 10.39
N VAL A 99 3.47 -13.41 9.82
CA VAL A 99 4.39 -14.46 9.32
C VAL A 99 5.18 -13.93 8.12
N GLN A 100 4.52 -13.22 7.21
CA GLN A 100 5.13 -12.60 6.04
C GLN A 100 6.12 -11.52 6.43
N LYS A 101 5.80 -10.73 7.46
CA LYS A 101 6.68 -9.70 8.01
C LYS A 101 7.93 -10.27 8.68
N LEU A 102 7.83 -11.44 9.32
CA LEU A 102 9.00 -12.16 9.83
C LEU A 102 9.91 -12.67 8.71
N GLN A 103 9.35 -13.01 7.55
CA GLN A 103 10.10 -13.48 6.38
C GLN A 103 10.74 -12.33 5.59
N CYS A 104 10.15 -11.13 5.60
CA CYS A 104 10.61 -9.98 4.84
C CYS A 104 10.55 -8.69 5.66
N PRO A 105 11.71 -8.17 6.15
CA PRO A 105 11.78 -6.95 6.96
C PRO A 105 11.42 -5.66 6.19
N LYS A 106 11.37 -5.73 4.84
CA LYS A 106 10.92 -4.63 3.97
C LYS A 106 9.42 -4.37 4.07
N ILE A 107 8.63 -5.31 4.58
CA ILE A 107 7.19 -5.12 4.80
C ILE A 107 6.98 -4.26 6.05
N LYS A 108 6.36 -3.09 5.86
CA LYS A 108 5.95 -2.16 6.91
C LYS A 108 4.44 -2.15 7.01
N THR A 109 3.94 -2.31 8.23
CA THR A 109 2.51 -2.30 8.52
C THR A 109 2.09 -0.94 9.06
N VAL A 110 1.05 -0.35 8.49
CA VAL A 110 0.36 0.84 9.01
C VAL A 110 -0.89 0.39 9.75
N ASP A 111 -1.04 0.82 11.00
CA ASP A 111 -2.24 0.51 11.77
C ASP A 111 -3.41 1.37 11.31
N VAL A 112 -4.55 0.73 11.04
CA VAL A 112 -5.82 1.39 10.72
C VAL A 112 -6.84 1.30 11.85
N SER A 113 -6.48 0.71 13.00
CA SER A 113 -7.36 0.52 14.16
C SER A 113 -8.00 1.84 14.60
N MET A 114 -7.22 2.93 14.64
CA MET A 114 -7.68 4.26 15.01
C MET A 114 -8.74 4.81 14.05
N ILE A 115 -8.55 4.60 12.74
CA ILE A 115 -9.52 5.02 11.72
C ILE A 115 -10.81 4.22 11.87
N LEU A 116 -10.71 2.92 12.13
CA LEU A 116 -11.87 2.05 12.34
C LEU A 116 -12.61 2.39 13.65
N ALA A 117 -11.88 2.62 14.74
CA ALA A 117 -12.45 2.99 16.03
C ALA A 117 -13.19 4.33 15.96
N GLU A 118 -12.60 5.33 15.31
CA GLU A 118 -13.21 6.65 15.14
C GLU A 118 -14.42 6.58 14.20
N ALA A 119 -14.38 5.73 13.16
CA ALA A 119 -15.54 5.47 12.31
C ALA A 119 -16.70 4.86 13.10
N ILE A 120 -16.44 3.84 13.93
CA ILE A 120 -17.46 3.21 14.79
C ILE A 120 -18.04 4.25 15.77
N ARG A 121 -17.19 5.04 16.42
CA ARG A 121 -17.60 6.08 17.37
C ARG A 121 -18.55 7.10 16.72
N ARG A 122 -18.20 7.58 15.51
CA ARG A 122 -19.02 8.54 14.77
C ARG A 122 -20.34 7.97 14.33
N ILE A 123 -20.35 6.74 13.81
CA ILE A 123 -21.59 6.04 13.40
C ILE A 123 -22.51 5.86 14.60
N HIS A 124 -21.96 5.44 15.75
CA HIS A 124 -22.72 5.26 16.97
C HIS A 124 -23.34 6.57 17.48
N ASN A 125 -22.61 7.69 17.39
CA ASN A 125 -23.06 9.00 17.85
C ASN A 125 -23.85 9.81 16.80
N GLY A 126 -24.04 9.29 15.59
CA GLY A 126 -24.66 10.04 14.48
C GLY A 126 -23.84 11.25 13.99
N GLU A 127 -22.53 11.24 14.23
CA GLU A 127 -21.63 12.32 13.82
C GLU A 127 -21.26 12.21 12.34
N SER A 128 -20.89 13.34 11.73
CA SER A 128 -20.47 13.36 10.32
C SER A 128 -19.15 12.61 10.10
N MET A 129 -19.16 11.71 9.12
CA MET A 129 -17.99 10.96 8.64
C MET A 129 -17.01 11.83 7.84
N ALA A 130 -17.41 13.02 7.39
CA ALA A 130 -16.57 13.89 6.55
C ALA A 130 -15.29 14.38 7.27
N TYR A 131 -15.27 14.33 8.60
CA TYR A 131 -14.13 14.77 9.42
C TYR A 131 -13.16 13.64 9.75
N LEU A 132 -13.48 12.38 9.44
CA LEU A 132 -12.64 11.21 9.76
C LEU A 132 -11.21 11.37 9.23
N PHE A 133 -11.05 11.98 8.05
CA PHE A 133 -9.77 12.12 7.37
C PHE A 133 -9.05 13.45 7.63
N ARG A 134 -9.63 14.37 8.43
CA ARG A 134 -9.05 15.70 8.64
C ARG A 134 -8.06 15.77 9.81
N ASN A 135 -8.26 14.94 10.84
CA ASN A 135 -7.54 15.03 12.11
C ASN A 135 -6.79 13.73 12.47
N ILE A 136 -6.32 12.97 11.48
CA ILE A 136 -5.52 11.76 11.75
C ILE A 136 -4.11 12.18 12.14
N THR A 137 -3.80 12.11 13.44
CA THR A 137 -2.45 12.28 14.01
C THR A 137 -1.66 10.98 13.88
N MET A 138 -0.34 11.06 13.67
CA MET A 138 0.55 9.89 13.56
C MET A 138 1.21 9.49 14.88
N ASP A 139 0.89 10.23 15.94
CA ASP A 139 1.49 10.05 17.25
C ASP A 139 0.61 9.08 18.05
N ASP A 140 0.82 7.77 17.85
CA ASP A 140 0.66 6.68 18.83
C ASP A 140 1.10 5.33 18.22
#